data_AF-A0A0J7LA27-F1
#
_entry.id   AF-A0A0J7LA27-F1
#
_cell.length_a   1.000
_cell.length_b   1.000
_cell.length_c   1.000
_cell.angle_alpha   90.00
_cell.angle_beta   90.00
_cell.angle_gamma   90.00
#
_symmetry.space_group_name_H-M   'P 1'
#
loop_
_entity.id
_entity.type
_entity.pdbx_description
1 polymer ?
#
loop_
_entity_poly.entity_id
_entity_poly.type
_entity_poly.pdbx_seq_one_letter_code
_entity_poly.pdbx_strand_id
1 'polypeptide(L)'
;MSVIFETTSATEISPSLVSRCGTIYVDSHSIGWRPHVQSHIAKHSIYDGYGKVLRALFDWAIDPCLDFLRENGDTSVDRELHLVTSILNLFEILLRDACEDSAEDIGRSNHFVVWAQAALIQAIAWGLSGNLLEDSQTRFNAFCTSFWSGADTRYPKPDAIKHLDVTLPNEGLIQDNFYIFKGPQQYKVQLHVLETR
;
A
#
# COMPACT_ATOMS: atom_id res chain seq x y z
N MET A 1 20.65 27.09 -23.30
CA MET A 1 19.24 26.86 -22.95
C MET A 1 18.89 25.46 -23.40
N SER A 2 18.48 24.58 -22.49
CA SER A 2 18.13 23.18 -22.77
C SER A 2 16.63 22.97 -22.55
N VAL A 3 15.98 22.18 -23.41
CA VAL A 3 14.56 21.82 -23.28
C VAL A 3 14.46 20.30 -23.15
N ILE A 4 13.67 19.83 -22.19
CA ILE A 4 13.47 18.41 -21.89
C ILE A 4 11.96 18.15 -21.96
N PHE A 5 11.58 17.03 -22.57
CA PHE A 5 10.20 16.56 -22.65
C PHE A 5 10.15 15.07 -22.25
N GLU A 6 9.09 14.67 -21.57
CA GLU A 6 8.80 13.28 -21.22
C GLU A 6 7.65 12.77 -22.09
N THR A 7 7.81 11.60 -22.71
CA THR A 7 6.76 10.95 -23.49
C THR A 7 6.77 9.46 -23.21
N THR A 8 5.58 8.86 -23.12
CA THR A 8 5.41 7.40 -22.92
C THR A 8 5.56 6.62 -24.23
N SER A 9 5.41 7.29 -25.38
CA SER A 9 5.59 6.67 -26.70
C SER A 9 6.23 7.63 -27.70
N ALA A 10 7.07 7.08 -28.57
CA ALA A 10 7.66 7.77 -29.71
C ALA A 10 7.18 7.21 -31.05
N THR A 11 6.15 6.34 -31.06
CA THR A 11 5.69 5.63 -32.28
C THR A 11 5.18 6.55 -33.38
N GLU A 12 4.67 7.72 -33.03
CA GLU A 12 4.12 8.70 -33.99
C GLU A 12 5.14 9.79 -34.39
N ILE A 13 6.37 9.71 -33.89
CA ILE A 13 7.39 10.72 -34.14
C ILE A 13 8.22 10.32 -35.36
N SER A 14 8.38 11.24 -36.32
CA SER A 14 9.19 10.96 -37.50
C SER A 14 10.68 10.80 -37.14
N PRO A 15 11.42 9.84 -37.74
CA PRO A 15 12.84 9.63 -37.45
C PRO A 15 13.71 10.86 -37.68
N SER A 16 13.30 11.75 -38.59
CA SER A 16 13.99 13.00 -38.89
C SER A 16 13.85 14.07 -37.79
N LEU A 17 12.81 13.99 -36.96
CA LEU A 17 12.64 14.88 -35.80
C LEU A 17 13.47 14.39 -34.60
N VAL A 18 13.46 13.09 -34.31
CA VAL A 18 14.23 12.51 -33.19
C VAL A 18 15.73 12.44 -33.45
N SER A 19 16.21 12.52 -34.69
CA SER A 19 17.66 12.50 -34.96
C SER A 19 18.40 13.75 -34.49
N ARG A 20 17.66 14.84 -34.23
CA ARG A 20 18.24 16.12 -33.78
C ARG A 20 18.21 16.30 -32.26
N CYS A 21 17.65 15.35 -31.52
CA CYS A 21 17.60 15.37 -30.05
C CYS A 21 18.36 14.20 -29.43
N GLY A 22 18.88 14.40 -28.21
CA GLY A 22 19.32 13.29 -27.38
C GLY A 22 18.10 12.56 -26.83
N THR A 23 17.96 11.27 -27.15
CA THR A 23 16.89 10.42 -26.64
C THR A 23 17.43 9.57 -25.50
N ILE A 24 16.83 9.70 -24.31
CA ILE A 24 17.11 8.84 -23.16
C ILE A 24 15.95 7.86 -23.04
N TYR A 25 16.25 6.56 -23.20
CA TYR A 25 15.27 5.52 -22.93
C TYR A 25 15.32 5.15 -21.45
N VAL A 26 14.18 5.27 -20.78
CA VAL A 26 14.00 4.82 -19.40
C VAL A 26 13.14 3.57 -19.45
N ASP A 27 13.73 2.45 -19.03
CA ASP A 27 13.03 1.18 -18.96
C ASP A 27 12.00 1.20 -17.81
N SER A 28 10.77 0.72 -18.05
CA SER A 28 9.70 0.73 -17.04
C SER A 28 10.02 -0.16 -15.83
N HIS A 29 10.89 -1.16 -16.00
CA HIS A 29 11.35 -2.01 -14.92
C HIS A 29 12.56 -1.46 -14.16
N SER A 30 13.21 -0.40 -14.68
CA SER A 30 14.41 0.16 -14.04
C SER A 30 14.12 0.85 -12.71
N ILE A 31 12.89 1.30 -12.49
CA ILE A 31 12.45 1.96 -11.25
C ILE A 31 11.26 1.19 -10.68
N GLY A 32 11.57 0.29 -9.75
CA GLY A 32 10.55 -0.43 -8.99
C GLY A 32 9.79 0.46 -8.01
N TRP A 33 8.89 -0.14 -7.25
CA TRP A 33 8.07 0.56 -6.26
C TRP A 33 8.86 1.01 -5.01
N ARG A 34 9.99 0.35 -4.70
CA ARG A 34 10.79 0.59 -3.48
C ARG A 34 11.37 1.99 -3.36
N PRO A 35 12.05 2.56 -4.38
CA PRO A 35 12.52 3.95 -4.33
C PRO A 35 11.38 4.94 -4.13
N HIS A 36 10.19 4.66 -4.68
CA HIS A 36 9.01 5.50 -4.52
C HIS A 36 8.55 5.54 -3.04
N VAL A 37 8.39 4.36 -2.42
CA VAL A 37 8.05 4.26 -0.99
C VAL A 37 9.12 4.90 -0.11
N GLN A 38 10.41 4.66 -0.40
CA GLN A 38 11.51 5.27 0.34
C GLN A 38 11.48 6.81 0.28
N SER A 39 11.26 7.37 -0.91
CA SER A 39 11.16 8.81 -1.11
C SER A 39 9.95 9.39 -0.35
N HIS A 40 8.80 8.73 -0.44
CA HIS A 40 7.59 9.13 0.27
C HIS A 40 7.77 9.13 1.79
N ILE A 41 8.37 8.07 2.36
CA ILE A 41 8.66 7.99 3.79
C ILE A 41 9.61 9.12 4.22
N ALA A 42 10.62 9.43 3.41
CA ALA A 42 11.59 10.49 3.72
C ALA A 42 11.00 11.90 3.63
N LYS A 43 9.93 12.10 2.84
CA LYS A 43 9.31 13.40 2.61
C LYS A 43 8.37 13.84 3.74
N HIS A 44 7.77 12.91 4.47
CA HIS A 44 6.70 13.22 5.43
C HIS A 44 7.15 13.00 6.87
N SER A 45 7.08 14.05 7.69
CA SER A 45 7.51 14.05 9.10
C SER A 45 6.69 13.12 10.01
N ILE A 46 5.50 12.68 9.57
CA ILE A 46 4.68 11.72 10.31
C ILE A 46 5.38 10.37 10.49
N TYR A 47 6.41 10.08 9.69
CA TYR A 47 7.17 8.83 9.72
C TYR A 47 8.50 8.93 10.49
N ASP A 48 8.79 10.10 11.07
CA ASP A 48 10.05 10.34 11.77
C ASP A 48 10.23 9.35 12.93
N GLY A 49 11.40 8.71 12.98
CA GLY A 49 11.70 7.64 13.95
C GLY A 49 11.19 6.24 13.56
N TYR A 50 10.23 6.12 12.62
CA TYR A 50 9.63 4.84 12.23
C TYR A 50 10.05 4.32 10.85
N GLY A 51 10.79 5.11 10.07
CA GLY A 51 11.11 4.78 8.67
C GLY A 51 11.74 3.40 8.44
N LYS A 52 12.55 2.87 9.37
CA LYS A 52 13.10 1.50 9.25
C LYS A 52 12.00 0.42 9.35
N VAL A 53 11.10 0.56 10.32
CA VAL A 53 10.00 -0.39 10.55
C VAL A 53 9.00 -0.31 9.40
N LEU A 54 8.67 0.89 8.94
CA LEU A 54 7.77 1.09 7.80
C LEU A 54 8.32 0.48 6.52
N ARG A 55 9.59 0.70 6.19
CA ARG A 55 10.21 0.05 5.02
C ARG A 55 10.13 -1.48 5.10
N ALA A 56 10.48 -2.06 6.25
CA ALA A 56 10.37 -3.50 6.45
C ALA A 56 8.93 -4.00 6.31
N LEU A 57 7.95 -3.23 6.78
CA LEU A 57 6.52 -3.54 6.66
C LEU A 57 6.05 -3.51 5.19
N PHE A 58 6.42 -2.48 4.42
CA PHE A 58 6.11 -2.40 2.99
C PHE A 58 6.82 -3.50 2.18
N ASP A 59 8.11 -3.73 2.41
CA ASP A 59 8.89 -4.81 1.76
C ASP A 59 8.26 -6.18 2.00
N TRP A 60 7.77 -6.44 3.21
CA TRP A 60 7.13 -7.70 3.55
C TRP A 60 5.73 -7.85 2.95
N ALA A 61 4.93 -6.79 2.89
CA ALA A 61 3.52 -6.88 2.51
C ALA A 61 3.26 -6.70 1.01
N ILE A 62 4.03 -5.86 0.31
CA ILE A 62 3.72 -5.47 -1.07
C ILE A 62 4.05 -6.59 -2.06
N ASP A 63 5.25 -7.17 -2.00
CA ASP A 63 5.67 -8.20 -2.96
C ASP A 63 4.72 -9.41 -2.98
N PRO A 64 4.29 -9.99 -1.84
CA PRO A 64 3.33 -11.10 -1.83
C PRO A 64 1.99 -10.75 -2.49
N CYS A 65 1.52 -9.51 -2.31
CA CYS A 65 0.29 -9.06 -2.94
C CYS A 65 0.48 -8.92 -4.46
N LEU A 66 1.60 -8.36 -4.92
CA LEU A 66 1.89 -8.26 -6.35
C LEU A 66 2.08 -9.63 -6.99
N ASP A 67 2.78 -10.55 -6.32
CA ASP A 67 2.96 -11.94 -6.77
C ASP A 67 1.60 -12.65 -6.93
N PHE A 68 0.69 -12.50 -5.96
CA PHE A 68 -0.67 -13.02 -6.08
C PHE A 68 -1.38 -12.48 -7.32
N LEU A 69 -1.29 -11.18 -7.60
CA LEU A 69 -1.93 -10.57 -8.77
C LEU A 69 -1.34 -11.08 -10.09
N ARG A 70 -0.02 -11.28 -10.14
CA ARG A 70 0.67 -11.84 -11.32
C ARG A 70 0.24 -13.29 -11.58
N GLU A 71 0.20 -14.11 -10.53
CA GLU A 71 -0.19 -15.52 -10.62
C GLU A 71 -1.64 -15.70 -11.06
N ASN A 72 -2.54 -14.79 -10.68
CA ASN A 72 -3.95 -14.82 -11.08
C ASN A 72 -4.24 -14.10 -12.41
N GLY A 73 -3.25 -13.43 -13.00
CA GLY A 73 -3.40 -12.69 -14.27
C GLY A 73 -4.19 -11.38 -14.14
N ASP A 74 -4.33 -10.85 -12.92
CA ASP A 74 -5.17 -9.69 -12.61
C ASP A 74 -4.44 -8.35 -12.77
N THR A 75 -3.13 -8.35 -13.06
CA THR A 75 -2.33 -7.13 -13.20
C THR A 75 -1.21 -7.28 -14.22
N SER A 76 -1.03 -6.26 -15.06
CA SER A 76 0.15 -6.12 -15.90
C SER A 76 1.29 -5.45 -15.14
N VAL A 77 2.53 -5.82 -15.46
CA VAL A 77 3.74 -5.31 -14.77
C VAL A 77 3.82 -3.77 -14.80
N ASP A 78 3.34 -3.13 -15.86
CA ASP A 78 3.32 -1.67 -16.00
C ASP A 78 2.39 -0.96 -14.98
N ARG A 79 1.48 -1.69 -14.33
CA ARG A 79 0.52 -1.12 -13.38
C ARG A 79 0.96 -1.26 -11.92
N GLU A 80 2.01 -2.01 -11.63
CA GLU A 80 2.44 -2.27 -10.24
C GLU A 80 2.79 -0.99 -9.49
N LEU A 81 3.54 -0.08 -10.12
CA LEU A 81 3.89 1.20 -9.50
C LEU A 81 2.65 2.05 -9.19
N HIS A 82 1.65 2.04 -10.08
CA HIS A 82 0.39 2.75 -9.86
C HIS A 82 -0.43 2.15 -8.71
N LEU A 83 -0.44 0.83 -8.58
CA LEU A 83 -1.08 0.13 -7.47
C LEU A 83 -0.40 0.47 -6.14
N VAL A 84 0.93 0.38 -6.09
CA VAL A 84 1.68 0.72 -4.86
C VAL A 84 1.54 2.21 -4.52
N THR A 85 1.50 3.09 -5.52
CA THR A 85 1.24 4.52 -5.30
C THR A 85 -0.15 4.74 -4.68
N SER A 86 -1.17 4.03 -5.17
CA SER A 86 -2.53 4.08 -4.60
C SER A 86 -2.58 3.59 -3.16
N ILE A 87 -1.93 2.46 -2.87
CA ILE A 87 -1.80 1.92 -1.51
C ILE A 87 -1.12 2.94 -0.60
N LEU A 88 -0.01 3.53 -1.06
CA LEU A 88 0.78 4.47 -0.27
C LEU A 88 0.00 5.74 0.09
N ASN A 89 -0.77 6.28 -0.87
CA ASN A 89 -1.64 7.43 -0.64
C ASN A 89 -2.77 7.10 0.36
N LEU A 90 -3.42 5.95 0.21
CA LEU A 90 -4.47 5.50 1.15
C LEU A 90 -3.90 5.27 2.55
N PHE A 91 -2.74 4.64 2.64
CA PHE A 91 -2.00 4.43 3.88
C PHE A 91 -1.70 5.76 4.58
N GLU A 92 -1.21 6.76 3.83
CA GLU A 92 -0.95 8.09 4.38
C GLU A 92 -2.21 8.74 4.94
N ILE A 93 -3.32 8.72 4.18
CA ILE A 93 -4.59 9.31 4.61
C ILE A 93 -5.09 8.66 5.90
N LEU A 94 -5.14 7.32 5.95
CA LEU A 94 -5.60 6.57 7.12
C LEU A 94 -4.72 6.81 8.35
N LEU A 95 -3.40 6.85 8.16
CA LEU A 95 -2.48 7.06 9.26
C LEU A 95 -2.50 8.50 9.79
N ARG A 96 -2.68 9.49 8.92
CA ARG A 96 -2.86 10.89 9.33
C ARG A 96 -4.12 11.07 10.16
N ASP A 97 -5.24 10.51 9.70
CA ASP A 97 -6.51 10.54 10.44
C ASP A 97 -6.33 9.96 11.85
N ALA A 98 -5.68 8.80 11.96
CA ALA A 98 -5.35 8.18 13.25
C ALA A 98 -4.45 9.06 14.17
N CYS A 99 -3.49 9.78 13.58
CA CYS A 99 -2.55 10.62 14.33
C CYS A 99 -3.14 11.98 14.75
N GLU A 100 -4.04 12.55 13.94
CA GLU A 100 -4.71 13.81 14.23
C GLU A 100 -5.76 13.63 15.33
N ASP A 101 -6.55 12.57 15.22
CA ASP A 101 -7.60 12.22 16.19
C ASP A 101 -7.07 11.83 17.59
N SER A 102 -5.78 11.50 17.70
CA SER A 102 -5.11 11.09 18.94
C SER A 102 -4.24 12.19 19.56
N ALA A 103 -4.30 13.44 19.05
CA ALA A 103 -3.51 14.55 19.56
C ALA A 103 -3.75 14.89 21.04
N GLU A 104 -4.83 14.38 21.64
CA GLU A 104 -5.17 14.55 23.06
C GLU A 104 -4.51 13.48 23.97
N ASP A 105 -4.00 12.36 23.42
CA ASP A 105 -3.44 11.24 24.19
C ASP A 105 -1.91 11.25 24.20
N ILE A 106 -1.32 11.28 25.41
CA ILE A 106 0.13 11.41 25.72
C ILE A 106 0.97 10.18 25.27
N GLY A 107 0.38 9.21 24.56
CA GLY A 107 0.96 7.90 24.23
C GLY A 107 1.30 7.64 22.75
N ARG A 108 1.59 8.69 21.94
CA ARG A 108 1.81 8.58 20.48
C ARG A 108 2.77 7.46 20.04
N SER A 109 3.83 7.18 20.82
CA SER A 109 4.90 6.31 20.33
C SER A 109 4.57 4.82 20.32
N ASN A 110 3.68 4.35 21.21
CA ASN A 110 3.42 2.92 21.37
C ASN A 110 2.36 2.41 20.40
N HIS A 111 1.44 3.26 19.96
CA HIS A 111 0.34 2.86 19.08
C HIS A 111 0.63 3.04 17.60
N PHE A 112 1.60 3.90 17.23
CA PHE A 112 1.91 4.22 15.84
C PHE A 112 2.18 2.98 14.98
N VAL A 113 2.94 2.01 15.49
CA VAL A 113 3.26 0.79 14.73
C VAL A 113 2.02 -0.06 14.46
N VAL A 114 1.10 -0.14 15.43
CA VAL A 114 -0.16 -0.88 15.28
C VAL A 114 -1.09 -0.16 14.31
N TRP A 115 -1.18 1.17 14.40
CA TRP A 115 -1.94 1.97 13.43
C TRP A 115 -1.37 1.85 12.02
N ALA A 116 -0.05 1.85 11.86
CA ALA A 116 0.59 1.64 10.57
C ALA A 116 0.30 0.24 10.01
N GLN A 117 0.31 -0.81 10.84
CA GLN A 117 -0.09 -2.15 10.42
C GLN A 117 -1.55 -2.17 9.93
N ALA A 118 -2.48 -1.62 10.72
CA ALA A 118 -3.90 -1.61 10.38
C ALA A 118 -4.18 -0.76 9.13
N ALA A 119 -3.56 0.42 9.03
CA ALA A 119 -3.65 1.30 7.88
C ALA A 119 -3.12 0.61 6.61
N LEU A 120 -2.03 -0.14 6.71
CA LEU A 120 -1.48 -0.85 5.56
C LEU A 120 -2.39 -2.00 5.11
N ILE A 121 -2.92 -2.79 6.05
CA ILE A 121 -3.89 -3.85 5.76
C ILE A 121 -5.09 -3.28 5.01
N GLN A 122 -5.67 -2.18 5.52
CA GLN A 122 -6.82 -1.53 4.91
C GLN A 122 -6.48 -0.92 3.54
N ALA A 123 -5.33 -0.26 3.42
CA ALA A 123 -4.87 0.35 2.18
C ALA A 123 -4.61 -0.68 1.08
N ILE A 124 -4.07 -1.86 1.42
CA ILE A 124 -3.91 -2.98 0.50
C ILE A 124 -5.27 -3.54 0.10
N ALA A 125 -6.14 -3.79 1.07
CA ALA A 125 -7.47 -4.32 0.81
C ALA A 125 -8.26 -3.41 -0.14
N TRP A 126 -8.24 -2.08 0.05
CA TRP A 126 -8.96 -1.15 -0.81
C TRP A 126 -8.22 -0.79 -2.11
N GLY A 127 -6.90 -0.59 -2.02
CA GLY A 127 -6.08 -0.17 -3.15
C GLY A 127 -5.96 -1.25 -4.23
N LEU A 128 -5.94 -2.53 -3.85
CA LEU A 128 -5.84 -3.65 -4.79
C LEU A 128 -7.21 -4.21 -5.16
N SER A 129 -8.06 -4.54 -4.17
CA SER A 129 -9.33 -5.22 -4.45
C SER A 129 -10.29 -4.38 -5.29
N GLY A 130 -10.23 -3.05 -5.18
CA GLY A 130 -11.03 -2.15 -6.03
C GLY A 130 -10.76 -2.26 -7.53
N ASN A 131 -9.64 -2.85 -7.94
CA ASN A 131 -9.29 -3.11 -9.34
C ASN A 131 -9.65 -4.54 -9.80
N LEU A 132 -10.11 -5.41 -8.89
CA LEU A 132 -10.38 -6.82 -9.13
C LEU A 132 -11.86 -7.07 -9.39
N LEU A 133 -12.17 -8.13 -10.14
CA LEU A 133 -13.52 -8.67 -10.28
C LEU A 133 -13.93 -9.45 -9.01
N GLU A 134 -15.23 -9.60 -8.77
CA GLU A 134 -15.81 -10.17 -7.53
C GLU A 134 -15.20 -11.52 -7.10
N ASP A 135 -14.98 -12.45 -8.04
CA ASP A 135 -14.33 -13.75 -7.75
C ASP A 135 -12.85 -13.59 -7.35
N SER A 136 -12.12 -12.69 -8.02
CA SER A 136 -10.74 -12.38 -7.65
C SER A 136 -10.64 -11.65 -6.32
N GLN A 137 -11.57 -10.74 -6.02
CA GLN A 137 -11.66 -10.07 -4.71
C GLN A 137 -11.82 -11.08 -3.57
N THR A 138 -12.67 -12.09 -3.74
CA THR A 138 -12.90 -13.13 -2.73
C THR A 138 -11.64 -13.96 -2.49
N ARG A 139 -10.94 -14.35 -3.56
CA ARG A 139 -9.67 -15.09 -3.48
C ARG A 139 -8.55 -14.25 -2.84
N PHE A 140 -8.45 -12.97 -3.23
CA PHE A 140 -7.47 -12.05 -2.67
C PHE A 140 -7.72 -11.76 -1.19
N ASN A 141 -8.99 -11.64 -0.78
CA ASN A 141 -9.35 -11.51 0.62
C ASN A 141 -8.93 -12.74 1.44
N ALA A 142 -9.21 -13.95 0.94
CA ALA A 142 -8.78 -15.19 1.59
C ALA A 142 -7.25 -15.28 1.72
N PHE A 143 -6.51 -14.88 0.67
CA PHE A 143 -5.06 -14.75 0.70
C PHE A 143 -4.61 -13.75 1.79
N CYS A 144 -5.17 -12.55 1.82
CA CYS A 144 -4.83 -11.54 2.81
C CYS A 144 -5.07 -12.06 4.24
N THR A 145 -6.23 -12.68 4.51
CA THR A 145 -6.53 -13.23 5.83
C THR A 145 -5.51 -14.29 6.27
N SER A 146 -5.11 -15.18 5.35
CA SER A 146 -4.08 -16.20 5.61
C SER A 146 -2.69 -15.57 5.84
N PHE A 147 -2.33 -14.58 5.02
CA PHE A 147 -1.05 -13.87 5.09
C PHE A 147 -0.90 -13.10 6.40
N TRP A 148 -1.88 -12.25 6.75
CA TRP A 148 -1.82 -11.40 7.94
C TRP A 148 -2.00 -12.17 9.26
N SER A 149 -2.66 -13.33 9.24
CA SER A 149 -2.72 -14.24 10.40
C SER A 149 -1.43 -15.05 10.62
N GLY A 150 -0.49 -15.00 9.67
CA GLY A 150 0.77 -15.76 9.73
C GLY A 150 0.61 -17.26 9.43
N ALA A 151 -0.52 -17.68 8.88
CA ALA A 151 -0.75 -19.06 8.46
C ALA A 151 0.05 -19.43 7.19
N ASP A 152 0.38 -18.44 6.35
CA ASP A 152 1.19 -18.64 5.15
C ASP A 152 2.69 -18.66 5.49
N THR A 153 3.31 -19.82 5.32
CA THR A 153 4.75 -20.02 5.58
C THR A 153 5.65 -19.51 4.45
N ARG A 154 5.09 -19.15 3.28
CA ARG A 154 5.85 -18.67 2.12
C ARG A 154 6.47 -17.30 2.34
N TYR A 155 5.82 -16.47 3.16
CA TYR A 155 6.21 -15.08 3.40
C TYR A 155 6.40 -14.82 4.89
N PRO A 156 7.49 -15.34 5.50
CA PRO A 156 7.71 -15.21 6.92
C PRO A 156 7.87 -13.74 7.32
N LYS A 157 7.29 -13.40 8.47
CA LYS A 157 7.33 -12.06 9.02
C LYS A 157 8.78 -11.66 9.38
N PRO A 158 9.25 -10.46 9.01
CA PRO A 158 10.59 -10.01 9.35
C PRO A 158 10.71 -9.64 10.84
N ASP A 159 11.87 -9.92 11.44
CA ASP A 159 12.18 -9.66 12.86
C ASP A 159 12.02 -8.18 13.27
N ALA A 160 12.13 -7.26 12.31
CA ALA A 160 11.91 -5.84 12.52
C ALA A 160 10.47 -5.52 12.97
N ILE A 161 9.52 -6.42 12.70
CA ILE A 161 8.11 -6.28 13.05
C ILE A 161 7.83 -7.24 14.22
N LYS A 162 7.98 -6.76 15.45
CA LYS A 162 7.91 -7.60 16.67
C LYS A 162 6.59 -8.38 16.80
N HIS A 163 5.45 -7.70 16.82
CA HIS A 163 4.12 -8.33 16.90
C HIS A 163 3.17 -7.73 15.86
N LEU A 164 2.19 -8.52 15.42
CA LEU A 164 1.16 -8.09 14.49
C LEU A 164 -0.10 -8.05 15.33
N ASP A 165 -0.34 -6.89 15.92
CA ASP A 165 -1.30 -6.74 17.03
C ASP A 165 -2.70 -6.42 16.52
N VAL A 166 -2.86 -6.32 15.20
CA VAL A 166 -4.12 -6.01 14.53
C VAL A 166 -4.94 -7.29 14.38
N THR A 167 -6.10 -7.32 15.03
CA THR A 167 -7.05 -8.44 14.90
C THR A 167 -7.89 -8.25 13.66
N LEU A 168 -7.82 -9.16 12.70
CA LEU A 168 -8.61 -9.11 11.46
C LEU A 168 -10.12 -9.20 11.73
N PRO A 169 -10.98 -8.68 10.83
CA PRO A 169 -12.42 -8.81 10.96
C PRO A 169 -12.85 -10.28 10.90
N ASN A 170 -13.79 -10.66 11.78
CA ASN A 170 -14.33 -12.02 11.85
C ASN A 170 -15.46 -12.27 10.84
N GLU A 171 -16.07 -11.20 10.30
CA GLU A 171 -17.23 -11.25 9.41
C GLU A 171 -17.00 -10.38 8.16
N GLY A 172 -17.41 -10.89 7.00
CA GLY A 172 -17.32 -10.18 5.72
C GLY A 172 -15.90 -10.11 5.14
N LEU A 173 -15.75 -9.35 4.06
CA LEU A 173 -14.43 -9.10 3.46
C LEU A 173 -13.72 -8.00 4.26
N ILE A 174 -12.38 -7.99 4.25
CA ILE A 174 -11.58 -6.93 4.87
C ILE A 174 -11.97 -5.56 4.30
N GLN A 175 -12.28 -5.51 2.99
CA GLN A 175 -12.72 -4.28 2.33
C GLN A 175 -14.07 -3.73 2.80
N ASP A 176 -14.95 -4.60 3.32
CA ASP A 176 -16.29 -4.21 3.82
C ASP A 176 -16.25 -3.70 5.27
N ASN A 177 -15.08 -3.81 5.90
CA ASN A 177 -14.83 -3.42 7.27
C ASN A 177 -13.90 -2.21 7.32
N PHE A 178 -14.12 -1.34 8.30
CA PHE A 178 -13.26 -0.21 8.63
C PHE A 178 -12.56 -0.47 9.95
N TYR A 179 -11.24 -0.29 9.97
CA TYR A 179 -10.51 -0.29 11.23
C TYR A 179 -10.74 1.01 12.00
N ILE A 180 -11.18 0.90 13.26
CA ILE A 180 -11.34 2.07 14.13
C ILE A 180 -10.05 2.28 14.91
N PHE A 181 -9.38 3.39 14.62
CA PHE A 181 -8.14 3.79 15.29
C PHE A 181 -8.36 4.26 16.75
N LYS A 182 -9.62 4.53 17.14
CA LYS A 182 -10.07 4.97 18.47
C LYS A 182 -10.56 3.79 19.34
N GLY A 183 -10.16 3.75 20.61
CA GLY A 183 -10.71 2.80 21.60
C GLY A 183 -10.17 1.37 21.46
N PRO A 184 -10.97 0.32 21.78
CA PRO A 184 -10.52 -1.06 21.61
C PRO A 184 -10.28 -1.30 20.12
N GLN A 185 -9.02 -1.51 19.75
CA GLN A 185 -8.49 -1.75 18.40
C GLN A 185 -9.29 -2.82 17.64
N GLN A 186 -10.39 -2.43 16.99
CA GLN A 186 -11.39 -3.34 16.44
C GLN A 186 -11.88 -2.86 15.08
N TYR A 187 -12.18 -3.81 14.19
CA TYR A 187 -12.85 -3.58 12.93
C TYR A 187 -14.36 -3.46 13.14
N LYS A 188 -15.01 -2.55 12.41
CA LYS A 188 -16.48 -2.48 12.31
C LYS A 188 -16.92 -2.50 10.84
N VAL A 189 -18.09 -3.06 10.58
CA VAL A 189 -18.70 -3.06 9.24
C VAL A 189 -18.92 -1.61 8.76
N GLN A 190 -18.45 -1.30 7.56
CA GLN A 190 -18.45 0.04 6.98
C GLN A 190 -19.84 0.71 6.99
N LEU A 191 -20.89 -0.05 6.66
CA LEU A 191 -22.29 0.43 6.67
C LEU A 191 -22.70 1.03 8.02
N HIS A 192 -22.32 0.40 9.14
CA HIS A 192 -22.67 0.88 10.47
C HIS A 192 -21.92 2.16 10.86
N VAL A 193 -20.74 2.40 10.30
CA VAL A 193 -19.95 3.62 10.55
C VAL A 193 -20.57 4.84 9.85
N LEU A 194 -21.19 4.64 8.68
CA LEU A 194 -21.83 5.73 7.93
C LEU A 194 -23.15 6.21 8.56
N GLU A 195 -23.82 5.36 9.34
CA GLU A 195 -25.06 5.72 10.03
C GLU A 195 -24.83 6.52 11.32
N THR A 196 -23.57 6.60 11.80
CA THR A 196 -23.23 7.27 13.08
C THR A 196 -22.51 8.61 12.92
N ARG A 197 -22.32 9.11 11.69
CA ARG A 197 -21.81 10.47 11.41
C ARG A 197 -22.95 11.40 11.00
#